data_AF-A0A3B9Y6Z3-F1
#
_entry.id   AF-A0A3B9Y6Z3-F1
#
_cell.length_a   1.000
_cell.length_b   1.000
_cell.length_c   1.000
_cell.angle_alpha   90.00
_cell.angle_beta   90.00
_cell.angle_gamma   90.00
#
_symmetry.space_group_name_H-M   'P 1'
#
loop_
_entity.id
_entity.type
_entity.pdbx_description
1 polymer ?
#
loop_
_entity_poly.entity_id
_entity_poly.type
_entity_poly.pdbx_seq_one_letter_code
_entity_poly.pdbx_strand_id
1 'polypeptide(L)'
;MRLAIAEHMVRSKRTSPHATTVVEVDMTNIAKWLEKNKEDFKRRDGYGISYISFCHEGRLRGHSQIPHDEFKLDRRQQDHRQKAYQPRHGRCHRCRPCSANNL
;
A
#
# COMPACT_ATOMS: atom_id res chain seq x y z
N MET A 1 12.91 -17.74 2.56
CA MET A 1 12.56 -16.57 1.72
C MET A 1 11.05 -16.34 1.61
N ARG A 2 10.25 -17.27 1.08
CA ARG A 2 8.78 -17.07 0.91
C ARG A 2 8.02 -16.80 2.22
N LEU A 3 8.36 -17.52 3.30
CA LEU A 3 7.74 -17.36 4.61
C LEU A 3 7.93 -15.93 5.18
N ALA A 4 9.16 -15.41 5.13
CA ALA A 4 9.45 -14.06 5.60
C ALA A 4 8.64 -12.99 4.84
N ILE A 5 8.50 -13.11 3.52
CA ILE A 5 7.68 -12.19 2.71
C ILE A 5 6.21 -12.28 3.15
N ALA A 6 5.68 -13.49 3.32
CA ALA A 6 4.30 -13.69 3.74
C ALA A 6 4.01 -13.08 5.12
N GLU A 7 4.91 -13.26 6.09
CA GLU A 7 4.80 -12.65 7.42
C GLU A 7 4.76 -11.12 7.34
N HIS A 8 5.65 -10.51 6.54
CA HIS A 8 5.67 -9.05 6.34
C HIS A 8 4.37 -8.54 5.69
N MET A 9 3.82 -9.25 4.72
CA MET A 9 2.57 -8.88 4.04
C MET A 9 1.36 -8.95 4.98
N VAL A 10 1.25 -10.03 5.77
CA VAL A 10 0.16 -10.19 6.76
C VAL A 10 0.26 -9.13 7.85
N ARG A 11 1.49 -8.83 8.30
CA ARG A 11 1.73 -7.77 9.29
C ARG A 11 1.29 -6.40 8.76
N SER A 12 1.68 -6.04 7.54
CA SER A 12 1.33 -4.75 6.92
C SER A 12 -0.19 -4.52 6.88
N LYS A 13 -0.96 -5.54 6.46
CA LYS A 13 -2.44 -5.48 6.40
C LYS A 13 -3.10 -5.25 7.76
N ARG A 14 -2.53 -5.79 8.84
CA ARG A 14 -3.08 -5.65 10.20
C ARG A 14 -2.76 -4.30 10.83
N THR A 15 -1.62 -3.69 10.50
CA THR A 15 -1.14 -2.47 11.16
C THR A 15 -1.70 -1.19 10.56
N SER A 16 -1.95 -1.16 9.24
CA SER A 16 -2.32 0.08 8.53
C SER A 16 -3.76 -0.01 8.02
N PRO A 17 -4.62 1.00 8.28
CA PRO A 17 -5.92 1.07 7.63
C PRO A 17 -5.73 1.39 6.15
N HIS A 18 -5.95 0.41 5.28
CA HIS A 18 -5.82 0.60 3.84
C HIS A 18 -7.12 1.15 3.26
N ALA A 19 -7.04 2.29 2.59
CA ALA A 19 -8.11 2.83 1.75
C ALA A 19 -7.57 2.98 0.33
N THR A 20 -8.37 2.62 -0.67
CA THR A 20 -7.97 2.64 -2.08
C THR A 20 -8.78 3.69 -2.82
N THR A 21 -8.09 4.66 -3.43
CA THR A 21 -8.66 5.63 -4.36
C THR A 21 -8.15 5.30 -5.76
N VAL A 22 -9.03 5.38 -6.76
CA VAL A 22 -8.68 5.18 -8.17
C VAL A 22 -8.86 6.49 -8.93
N VAL A 23 -7.96 6.76 -9.87
CA VAL A 23 -8.02 7.93 -10.76
C VAL A 23 -7.69 7.48 -12.17
N GLU A 24 -8.36 8.08 -13.16
CA GLU A 24 -8.10 7.84 -14.57
C GLU A 24 -7.09 8.85 -15.11
N VAL A 25 -6.16 8.39 -15.95
CA VAL A 25 -5.10 9.22 -16.55
C VAL A 25 -4.98 8.91 -18.03
N ASP A 26 -5.07 9.94 -18.87
CA ASP A 26 -4.87 9.82 -20.31
C ASP A 26 -3.38 9.69 -20.66
N MET A 27 -3.01 8.57 -21.26
CA MET A 27 -1.64 8.25 -21.69
C MET A 27 -1.45 8.36 -23.22
N THR A 28 -2.45 8.84 -23.97
CA THR A 28 -2.45 8.86 -25.44
C THR A 28 -1.24 9.61 -26.02
N ASN A 29 -0.86 10.75 -25.41
CA ASN A 29 0.28 11.53 -25.87
C ASN A 29 1.61 10.80 -25.66
N ILE A 30 1.75 10.11 -24.52
CA ILE A 30 2.95 9.33 -24.19
C ILE A 30 3.05 8.12 -25.12
N ALA A 31 1.94 7.43 -25.41
CA ALA A 31 1.89 6.32 -26.35
C ALA A 31 2.33 6.76 -27.76
N LYS A 32 1.82 7.88 -28.26
CA LYS A 32 2.24 8.44 -29.57
C LYS A 32 3.72 8.82 -29.60
N TRP A 33 4.26 9.34 -28.49
CA TRP A 33 5.68 9.68 -28.40
C TRP A 33 6.56 8.42 -28.37
N LEU A 34 6.14 7.38 -27.63
CA LEU A 34 6.82 6.10 -27.54
C LEU A 34 6.97 5.45 -28.90
N GLU A 35 5.88 5.32 -29.67
CA GLU A 35 5.92 4.69 -30.99
C GLU A 35 6.91 5.38 -31.93
N LYS A 36 7.07 6.70 -31.83
CA LYS A 36 8.04 7.44 -32.64
C LYS A 36 9.50 7.23 -32.22
N ASN A 37 9.77 7.02 -30.93
CA ASN A 37 11.14 7.04 -30.38
C ASN A 37 11.68 5.66 -29.97
N LYS A 38 10.82 4.63 -29.97
CA LYS A 38 11.15 3.29 -29.46
C LYS A 38 12.26 2.60 -30.26
N GLU A 39 12.26 2.74 -31.58
CA GLU A 39 13.26 2.12 -32.45
C GLU A 39 14.63 2.77 -32.29
N ASP A 40 14.66 4.11 -32.28
CA ASP A 40 15.88 4.89 -32.12
C ASP A 40 16.53 4.65 -30.75
N PHE A 41 15.72 4.59 -29.70
CA PHE A 41 16.21 4.31 -28.35
C PHE A 41 16.73 2.89 -28.21
N LYS A 42 16.03 1.90 -28.78
CA LYS A 42 16.49 0.51 -28.77
C LYS A 42 17.83 0.34 -29.52
N ARG A 43 18.03 1.09 -30.61
CA ARG A 43 19.29 1.11 -31.36
C ARG A 43 20.44 1.75 -30.59
N ARG A 44 20.16 2.78 -29.78
CA ARG A 44 21.18 3.50 -28.99
C ARG A 44 21.60 2.72 -27.74
N ASP A 45 20.63 2.27 -26.97
CA ASP A 45 20.87 1.80 -25.60
C ASP A 45 20.74 0.26 -25.46
N GLY A 46 20.24 -0.44 -26.48
CA GLY A 46 20.11 -1.90 -26.49
C GLY A 46 18.92 -2.45 -25.69
N TYR A 47 18.16 -1.58 -25.01
CA TYR A 47 16.93 -1.92 -24.31
C TYR A 47 15.77 -1.01 -24.72
N GLY A 48 14.54 -1.47 -24.50
CA GLY A 48 13.34 -0.73 -24.89
C GLY A 48 12.89 0.28 -23.85
N ILE A 49 12.25 1.37 -24.30
CA ILE A 49 11.58 2.32 -23.41
C ILE A 49 10.30 1.68 -22.84
N SER A 50 10.09 1.80 -21.52
CA SER A 50 8.89 1.35 -20.80
C SER A 50 8.04 2.53 -20.31
N TYR A 51 6.73 2.30 -20.15
CA TYR A 51 5.78 3.28 -19.58
C TYR A 51 6.10 3.63 -18.13
N ILE A 52 6.73 2.71 -17.37
CA ILE A 52 7.04 2.89 -15.94
C ILE A 52 7.90 4.14 -15.71
N SER A 53 8.82 4.45 -16.62
CA SER A 53 9.70 5.61 -16.51
C SER A 53 8.92 6.92 -16.44
N PHE A 54 7.86 7.06 -17.27
CA PHE A 54 6.99 8.24 -17.26
C PHE A 54 6.15 8.33 -15.98
N CYS A 55 5.60 7.20 -15.52
CA CYS A 55 4.82 7.17 -14.29
C CYS A 55 5.68 7.51 -13.06
N HIS A 56 6.93 7.04 -13.03
CA HIS A 56 7.87 7.32 -11.94
C HIS A 56 8.25 8.81 -11.90
N GLU A 57 8.49 9.40 -13.08
CA GLU A 57 8.80 10.82 -13.22
C GLU A 57 7.63 11.70 -12.77
N GLY A 58 6.40 11.37 -13.17
CA GLY A 58 5.19 12.03 -12.70
C GLY A 58 5.00 11.93 -11.18
N ARG A 59 5.32 10.77 -10.59
CA ARG A 59 5.28 10.58 -9.13
C ARG A 59 6.29 11.46 -8.40
N LEU A 60 7.53 11.54 -8.90
CA LEU A 60 8.58 12.37 -8.30
C LEU A 60 8.19 13.85 -8.30
N ARG A 61 7.67 14.35 -9.43
CA ARG A 61 7.17 15.72 -9.52
C ARG A 61 5.99 15.98 -8.58
N GLY A 62 5.05 15.03 -8.49
CA GLY A 62 3.89 15.15 -7.60
C GLY A 62 4.28 15.16 -6.12
N HIS A 63 5.25 14.33 -5.72
CA HIS A 63 5.74 14.30 -4.33
C HIS A 63 6.34 15.66 -3.92
N SER A 64 7.12 16.28 -4.79
CA SER A 64 7.69 17.61 -4.53
C SER A 64 6.63 18.69 -4.26
N GLN A 65 5.37 18.49 -4.68
CA GLN A 65 4.27 19.42 -4.47
C GLN A 65 3.48 19.14 -3.18
N ILE A 66 3.59 17.93 -2.61
CA ILE A 66 2.80 17.49 -1.45
C ILE A 66 3.75 17.00 -0.34
N PRO A 67 4.26 17.91 0.51
CA PRO A 67 5.29 17.57 1.50
C PRO A 67 4.78 16.73 2.69
N HIS A 68 3.46 16.61 2.90
CA HIS A 68 2.88 15.97 4.08
C HIS A 68 2.46 14.50 3.89
N ASP A 69 2.53 13.96 2.67
CA ASP A 69 2.01 12.61 2.36
C ASP A 69 2.90 11.46 2.88
N GLU A 70 4.15 11.73 3.25
CA GLU A 70 5.01 10.73 3.88
C GLU A 70 4.79 10.63 5.39
N PHE A 71 3.63 10.11 5.80
CA PHE A 71 3.40 9.75 7.19
C PHE A 71 3.98 8.37 7.51
N LYS A 72 5.20 8.31 8.03
CA LYS A 72 5.75 7.08 8.62
C LYS A 72 5.14 6.85 10.00
N LEU A 73 4.31 5.82 10.11
CA LEU A 73 3.81 5.34 11.40
C LEU A 73 4.98 4.77 12.24
N ASP A 74 5.40 5.50 13.28
CA ASP A 74 6.38 5.01 14.25
C ASP A 74 5.74 3.96 15.18
N ARG A 75 6.44 2.84 15.38
CA ARG A 75 6.02 1.75 16.29
C ARG A 75 5.74 2.25 17.71
N ARG A 76 6.46 3.28 18.18
CA ARG A 76 6.26 3.82 19.54
C ARG A 76 4.87 4.43 19.75
N GLN A 77 4.21 4.90 18.70
CA GLN A 77 2.83 5.41 18.79
C GLN A 77 1.77 4.30 18.74
N GLN A 78 2.11 3.10 18.26
CA GLN A 78 1.17 1.98 18.10
C GLN A 78 0.90 1.26 19.43
N ASP A 79 1.92 1.03 20.26
CA ASP A 79 1.77 0.30 21.54
C ASP A 79 0.90 1.06 22.55
N HIS A 80 0.94 2.40 22.55
CA HIS A 80 0.07 3.23 23.38
C HIS A 80 -1.40 3.18 22.96
N ARG A 81 -1.70 2.99 21.66
CA ARG A 81 -3.08 2.86 21.15
C ARG A 81 -3.64 1.45 21.30
N GLN A 82 -2.83 0.40 21.15
CA GLN A 82 -3.30 -0.98 21.35
C GLN A 82 -3.65 -1.26 22.81
N LYS A 83 -2.92 -0.70 23.79
CA LYS A 83 -3.29 -0.79 25.22
C LYS A 83 -4.60 -0.08 25.56
N ALA A 84 -5.05 0.89 24.75
CA ALA A 84 -6.33 1.57 24.91
C ALA A 84 -7.51 0.80 24.28
N TYR A 85 -7.25 -0.11 23.34
CA TYR A 85 -8.27 -1.01 22.80
C TYR A 85 -8.26 -2.35 23.54
N GLN A 86 -8.64 -2.32 24.82
CA GLN A 86 -9.18 -3.52 25.45
C GLN A 86 -10.68 -3.53 25.14
N PRO A 87 -11.23 -4.54 24.44
CA PRO A 87 -12.68 -4.70 24.43
C PRO A 87 -13.08 -4.85 25.89
N ARG A 88 -13.79 -3.86 26.43
CA ARG A 88 -14.52 -4.04 27.68
C ARG A 88 -15.54 -5.13 27.40
N HIS A 89 -15.17 -6.38 27.64
CA HIS A 89 -16.10 -7.48 27.77
C HIS A 89 -17.03 -7.09 28.92
N GLY A 90 -18.12 -6.43 28.57
CA GLY A 90 -19.21 -6.18 29.48
C GLY A 90 -19.63 -7.54 30.01
N ARG A 91 -19.48 -7.74 31.30
CA ARG A 91 -20.12 -8.85 32.01
C ARG A 91 -21.61 -8.77 31.66
N CYS A 92 -22.04 -9.65 30.78
CA CYS A 92 -23.45 -9.83 30.48
C CYS A 92 -24.07 -10.44 31.74
N HIS A 93 -24.62 -9.61 32.62
CA HIS A 93 -25.24 -10.02 33.89
C HIS A 93 -26.54 -10.85 33.71
N ARG A 94 -26.81 -11.39 32.52
CA ARG A 94 -28.08 -12.05 32.22
C ARG A 94 -28.04 -13.17 31.17
N CYS A 95 -26.93 -13.89 31.03
CA CYS A 95 -26.93 -15.16 30.28
C CYS A 95 -26.36 -16.28 31.16
N ARG A 96 -27.17 -17.31 31.38
CA ARG A 96 -26.82 -18.57 32.07
C ARG A 96 -25.52 -19.15 31.49
N PRO A 97 -24.75 -19.96 32.27
CA PRO A 97 -23.56 -20.61 31.76
C PRO A 97 -23.94 -21.51 30.57
N CYS A 98 -23.58 -21.10 29.35
CA CYS A 98 -23.55 -22.01 28.23
C CYS A 98 -22.40 -22.97 28.51
N SER A 99 -22.78 -24.15 28.99
CA SER A 99 -21.94 -25.33 29.19
C SER A 99 -20.88 -25.43 28.11
N ALA A 100 -19.62 -25.44 28.52
CA ALA A 100 -18.60 -26.14 27.77
C ALA A 100 -19.10 -27.57 27.55
N ASN A 101 -19.19 -27.98 26.29
CA ASN A 101 -19.30 -29.39 25.90
C ASN A 101 -18.79 -29.53 24.46
N ASN A 102 -17.65 -30.22 24.37
CA ASN A 102 -17.14 -31.02 23.27
C ASN A 102 -17.58 -30.68 21.84
N LEU A 103 -16.65 -30.11 21.07
CA LEU A 103 -16.11 -30.64 19.82
C LEU A 103 -14.78 -29.96 19.50
#